data_AF-A0A484ZLP4-F1
#
_entry.id   AF-A0A484ZLP4-F1
#
_cell.length_a   1.000
_cell.length_b   1.000
_cell.length_c   1.000
_cell.angle_alpha   90.00
_cell.angle_beta   90.00
_cell.angle_gamma   90.00
#
_symmetry.space_group_name_H-M   'P 1'
#
loop_
_entity.id
_entity.type
_entity.pdbx_description
1 polymer ?
#
loop_
_entity_poly.entity_id
_entity_poly.type
_entity_poly.pdbx_seq_one_letter_code
_entity_poly.pdbx_strand_id
1 'polypeptide(L)'
;MASQFNFESPAERVEHLKTSIQEKLKFTIGKEPALATEHDWLNAISFVARDMMVERWLRSTRAHFSQSGRRVYYLSMEFLMGRTLSNALLNIGIYDDLAEALDGMGFSLEQLISEEDEPGLGNGGLGRLAACFLDSLATLGLPARGYGIRYEYGMFKQNIVNGQQAESPDNWLEYGNAWEFPRHNVRHKVFFGGRIQIEGNVSHWLETEEILACAYDQIIPGYDTDATNTLRLWSARASNEINLGKI
;
A
#
# COMPACT_ATOMS: atom_id res chain seq x y z
N MET A 1 22.32 12.84 6.96
CA MET A 1 22.85 11.90 5.97
C MET A 1 22.35 12.36 4.62
N ALA A 2 23.22 12.45 3.61
CA ALA A 2 22.76 12.66 2.24
C ALA A 2 21.82 11.50 1.86
N SER A 3 20.78 11.79 1.09
CA SER A 3 19.89 10.76 0.56
C SER A 3 20.71 9.76 -0.25
N GLN A 4 20.46 8.45 -0.09
CA GLN A 4 21.11 7.44 -0.94
C GLN A 4 20.71 7.56 -2.42
N PHE A 5 19.70 8.38 -2.71
CA PHE A 5 19.16 8.63 -4.04
C PHE A 5 19.51 10.02 -4.58
N ASN A 6 20.60 10.63 -4.09
CA ASN A 6 21.15 11.84 -4.68
C ASN A 6 22.12 11.46 -5.81
N PHE A 7 21.69 11.63 -7.05
CA PHE A 7 22.47 11.33 -8.25
C PHE A 7 23.03 12.62 -8.86
N GLU A 8 24.26 12.60 -9.37
CA GLU A 8 24.91 13.77 -9.97
C GLU A 8 24.49 13.95 -11.43
N SER A 9 23.98 12.89 -12.09
CA SER A 9 23.42 12.96 -13.44
C SER A 9 22.26 11.97 -13.69
N PRO A 10 21.44 12.19 -14.74
CA PRO A 10 20.41 11.22 -15.16
C PRO A 10 21.01 9.84 -15.53
N ALA A 11 22.16 9.82 -16.22
CA ALA A 11 22.80 8.57 -16.63
C ALA A 11 23.22 7.70 -15.42
N GLU A 12 23.76 8.32 -14.37
CA GLU A 12 24.09 7.62 -13.11
C GLU A 12 22.85 7.04 -12.45
N ARG A 13 21.73 7.78 -12.47
CA ARG A 13 20.46 7.31 -11.93
C ARG A 13 19.94 6.09 -12.69
N VAL A 14 19.98 6.12 -14.03
CA VAL A 14 19.56 4.99 -14.88
C VAL A 14 20.38 3.74 -14.57
N GLU A 15 21.71 3.84 -14.49
CA GLU A 15 22.56 2.69 -14.16
C GLU A 15 22.34 2.18 -12.72
N HIS A 16 22.11 3.09 -11.77
CA HIS A 16 21.73 2.70 -10.41
C HIS A 16 20.38 1.96 -10.38
N LEU A 17 19.39 2.41 -11.16
CA LEU A 17 18.10 1.73 -11.28
C LEU A 17 18.27 0.33 -11.85
N LYS A 18 19.03 0.15 -12.94
CA LYS A 18 19.32 -1.19 -13.50
C LYS A 18 19.91 -2.13 -12.45
N THR A 19 20.91 -1.65 -11.72
CA THR A 19 21.56 -2.42 -10.64
C THR A 19 20.56 -2.79 -9.55
N SER A 20 19.77 -1.81 -9.09
CA SER A 20 18.78 -1.99 -8.02
C SER A 20 17.69 -2.98 -8.41
N ILE A 21 17.20 -2.94 -9.66
CA ILE A 21 16.19 -3.88 -10.17
C ILE A 21 16.73 -5.31 -10.14
N GLN A 22 17.96 -5.52 -10.63
CA GLN A 22 18.61 -6.83 -10.60
C GLN A 22 18.82 -7.34 -9.16
N GLU A 23 19.23 -6.47 -8.25
CA GLU A 23 19.36 -6.80 -6.83
C GLU A 23 18.01 -7.16 -6.20
N LYS A 24 16.93 -6.43 -6.50
CA LYS A 24 15.58 -6.77 -6.01
C LYS A 24 15.09 -8.10 -6.54
N LEU A 25 15.25 -8.36 -7.84
CA LEU A 25 14.90 -9.63 -8.43
C LEU A 25 15.65 -10.79 -7.75
N LYS A 26 16.95 -10.64 -7.53
CA LYS A 26 17.78 -11.69 -6.95
C LYS A 26 17.57 -11.89 -5.45
N PHE A 27 17.60 -10.80 -4.67
CA PHE A 27 17.69 -10.89 -3.20
C PHE A 27 16.37 -10.66 -2.48
N THR A 28 15.41 -9.99 -3.12
CA THR A 28 14.06 -9.80 -2.55
C THR A 28 13.09 -10.84 -3.09
N ILE A 29 13.09 -11.09 -4.40
CA ILE A 29 12.18 -12.04 -5.04
C ILE A 29 12.77 -13.45 -5.08
N GLY A 30 14.10 -13.57 -5.21
CA GLY A 30 14.77 -14.88 -5.22
C GLY A 30 14.75 -15.56 -6.59
N LYS A 31 14.77 -14.78 -7.68
CA LYS A 31 14.70 -15.28 -9.06
C LYS A 31 15.98 -14.99 -9.84
N GLU A 32 16.38 -15.96 -10.66
CA GLU A 32 17.38 -15.74 -11.70
C GLU A 32 16.70 -15.05 -12.91
N PRO A 33 17.35 -14.06 -13.56
CA PRO A 33 16.76 -13.33 -14.69
C PRO A 33 16.20 -14.22 -15.80
N ALA A 34 16.87 -15.34 -16.10
CA ALA A 34 16.46 -16.28 -17.14
C ALA A 34 15.17 -17.08 -16.82
N LEU A 35 14.73 -17.08 -15.56
CA LEU A 35 13.56 -17.81 -15.07
C LEU A 35 12.48 -16.88 -14.51
N ALA A 36 12.70 -15.56 -14.56
CA ALA A 36 11.80 -14.56 -14.02
C ALA A 36 10.63 -14.32 -14.99
N THR A 37 9.43 -14.34 -14.42
CA THR A 37 8.20 -13.95 -15.14
C THR A 37 8.05 -12.43 -15.18
N GLU A 38 7.16 -11.92 -16.03
CA GLU A 38 6.85 -10.47 -16.06
C GLU A 38 6.36 -9.97 -14.69
N HIS A 39 5.59 -10.77 -13.97
CA HIS A 39 5.15 -10.44 -12.61
C HIS A 39 6.32 -10.40 -11.59
N ASP A 40 7.33 -11.26 -11.74
CA ASP A 40 8.56 -11.17 -10.94
C ASP A 40 9.29 -9.84 -11.22
N TRP A 41 9.39 -9.42 -12.50
CA TRP A 41 9.98 -8.14 -12.87
C TRP A 41 9.17 -6.94 -12.37
N LEU A 42 7.84 -6.98 -12.48
CA LEU A 42 6.94 -5.97 -11.91
C LEU A 42 7.16 -5.79 -10.40
N ASN A 43 7.26 -6.89 -9.66
CA ASN A 43 7.53 -6.82 -8.23
C ASN A 43 8.92 -6.22 -7.95
N ALA A 44 9.93 -6.54 -8.77
CA ALA A 44 11.28 -6.04 -8.58
C ALA A 44 11.31 -4.51 -8.72
N ILE A 45 10.70 -3.98 -9.79
CA ILE A 45 10.63 -2.54 -10.02
C ILE A 45 9.75 -1.83 -8.98
N SER A 46 8.68 -2.48 -8.50
CA SER A 46 7.83 -1.95 -7.43
C SER A 46 8.60 -1.82 -6.12
N PHE A 47 9.46 -2.78 -5.78
CA PHE A 47 10.35 -2.68 -4.62
C PHE A 47 11.39 -1.58 -4.76
N VAL A 48 11.95 -1.35 -5.96
CA VAL A 48 12.87 -0.23 -6.20
C VAL A 48 12.16 1.10 -5.98
N ALA A 49 11.00 1.31 -6.62
CA ALA A 49 10.20 2.52 -6.46
C ALA A 49 9.79 2.75 -4.99
N ARG A 50 9.41 1.69 -4.28
CA ARG A 50 9.09 1.75 -2.85
C ARG A 50 10.28 2.20 -2.01
N ASP A 51 11.46 1.63 -2.23
CA ASP A 51 12.66 1.99 -1.46
C ASP A 51 13.01 3.48 -1.62
N MET A 52 12.86 4.03 -2.82
CA MET A 52 13.05 5.46 -3.09
C MET A 52 12.04 6.35 -2.35
N MET A 53 10.82 5.87 -2.13
CA MET A 53 9.80 6.58 -1.34
C MET A 53 10.02 6.47 0.17
N VAL A 54 10.62 5.40 0.67
CA VAL A 54 10.76 5.15 2.12
C VAL A 54 11.52 6.27 2.81
N GLU A 55 12.58 6.81 2.20
CA GLU A 55 13.35 7.89 2.83
C GLU A 55 12.50 9.16 2.99
N ARG A 56 11.80 9.56 1.92
CA ARG A 56 10.86 10.69 1.93
C ARG A 56 9.77 10.48 2.98
N TRP A 57 9.27 9.25 3.09
CA TRP A 57 8.23 8.89 4.05
C TRP A 57 8.68 8.96 5.51
N LEU A 58 9.86 8.45 5.83
CA LEU A 58 10.42 8.55 7.19
C LEU A 58 10.74 9.99 7.57
N ARG A 59 11.15 10.82 6.60
CA ARG A 59 11.40 12.26 6.81
C ARG A 59 10.09 13.00 7.08
N SER A 60 9.09 12.85 6.20
CA SER A 60 7.75 13.43 6.35
C SER A 60 7.09 13.02 7.65
N THR A 61 7.14 11.72 7.98
CA THR A 61 6.59 11.20 9.24
C THR A 61 7.23 11.87 10.46
N ARG A 62 8.57 11.98 10.48
CA ARG A 62 9.28 12.68 11.57
C ARG A 62 8.91 14.15 11.67
N ALA A 63 8.83 14.85 10.55
CA ALA A 63 8.40 16.25 10.51
C ALA A 63 6.98 16.43 11.08
N HIS A 64 6.04 15.56 10.70
CA HIS A 64 4.67 15.57 11.22
C HIS A 64 4.60 15.26 12.73
N PHE A 65 5.56 14.54 13.30
CA PHE A 65 5.66 14.28 14.74
C PHE A 65 6.33 15.40 15.52
N SER A 66 7.36 16.04 14.97
CA SER A 66 8.07 17.13 15.65
C SER A 66 7.29 18.44 15.62
N GLN A 67 6.52 18.68 14.57
CA GLN A 67 5.63 19.82 14.48
C GLN A 67 4.33 19.47 15.20
N SER A 68 4.04 20.11 16.33
CA SER A 68 2.79 19.95 17.11
C SER A 68 1.56 20.55 16.38
N GLY A 69 1.45 20.34 15.08
CA GLY A 69 0.39 20.84 14.21
C GLY A 69 -0.84 19.94 14.21
N ARG A 70 -1.96 20.51 13.73
CA ARG A 70 -3.20 19.78 13.49
C ARG A 70 -2.97 18.71 12.41
N ARG A 71 -3.57 17.54 12.59
CA ARG A 71 -3.53 16.42 11.63
C ARG A 71 -4.91 16.12 11.07
N VAL A 72 -4.94 15.67 9.82
CA VAL A 72 -6.16 15.19 9.17
C VAL A 72 -6.19 13.67 9.22
N TYR A 73 -7.28 13.11 9.72
CA TYR A 73 -7.55 11.67 9.69
C TYR A 73 -8.77 11.42 8.81
N TYR A 74 -8.55 10.84 7.64
CA TYR A 74 -9.61 10.53 6.68
C TYR A 74 -10.05 9.08 6.88
N LEU A 75 -11.24 8.88 7.45
CA LEU A 75 -11.81 7.56 7.68
C LEU A 75 -12.72 7.21 6.50
N SER A 76 -12.41 6.11 5.81
CA SER A 76 -13.25 5.60 4.73
C SER A 76 -13.26 4.08 4.76
N MET A 77 -14.39 3.49 4.39
CA MET A 77 -14.48 2.06 4.13
C MET A 77 -13.91 1.70 2.75
N GLU A 78 -13.73 2.67 1.86
CA GLU A 78 -13.29 2.45 0.49
C GLU A 78 -12.13 3.37 0.08
N PHE A 79 -11.16 2.82 -0.64
CA PHE A 79 -10.03 3.52 -1.29
C PHE A 79 -9.70 2.87 -2.64
N LEU A 80 -10.17 3.44 -3.74
CA LEU A 80 -9.83 2.99 -5.10
C LEU A 80 -8.52 3.63 -5.57
N MET A 81 -7.40 3.07 -5.12
CA MET A 81 -6.06 3.57 -5.44
C MET A 81 -5.73 3.43 -6.93
N GLY A 82 -6.21 2.34 -7.57
CA GLY A 82 -5.77 1.94 -8.91
C GLY A 82 -4.35 1.41 -8.88
N ARG A 83 -3.71 1.32 -10.05
CA ARG A 83 -2.29 0.94 -10.19
C ARG A 83 -1.38 1.92 -9.44
N THR A 84 -0.55 1.38 -8.54
CA THR A 84 0.26 2.20 -7.63
C THR A 84 1.61 2.54 -8.24
N LEU A 85 2.17 1.65 -9.08
CA LEU A 85 3.50 1.83 -9.64
C LEU A 85 3.60 3.11 -10.47
N SER A 86 2.74 3.28 -11.48
CA SER A 86 2.75 4.46 -12.36
C SER A 86 2.63 5.76 -11.58
N ASN A 87 1.69 5.81 -10.62
CA ASN A 87 1.49 6.97 -9.75
C ASN A 87 2.73 7.27 -8.90
N ALA A 88 3.34 6.25 -8.32
CA ALA A 88 4.55 6.40 -7.51
C ALA A 88 5.71 6.96 -8.35
N LEU A 89 5.96 6.38 -9.53
CA LEU A 89 7.04 6.78 -10.43
C LEU A 89 6.90 8.23 -10.91
N LEU A 90 5.68 8.64 -11.24
CA LEU A 90 5.37 10.02 -11.64
C LEU A 90 5.57 10.99 -10.49
N ASN A 91 5.04 10.69 -9.29
CA ASN A 91 5.13 11.59 -8.15
C ASN A 91 6.56 11.73 -7.61
N ILE A 92 7.41 10.71 -7.73
CA ILE A 92 8.83 10.80 -7.33
C ILE A 92 9.77 11.27 -8.45
N GLY A 93 9.25 11.40 -9.68
CA GLY A 93 9.98 11.97 -10.83
C GLY A 93 11.03 11.05 -11.43
N ILE A 94 10.75 9.74 -11.51
CA ILE A 94 11.69 8.73 -12.06
C ILE A 94 11.06 7.87 -13.17
N TYR A 95 9.87 8.21 -13.65
CA TYR A 95 9.16 7.42 -14.67
C TYR A 95 10.04 7.19 -15.90
N ASP A 96 10.57 8.26 -16.48
CA ASP A 96 11.39 8.20 -17.69
C ASP A 96 12.73 7.49 -17.43
N ASP A 97 13.36 7.75 -16.28
CA ASP A 97 14.63 7.11 -15.89
C ASP A 97 14.46 5.58 -15.77
N LEU A 98 13.34 5.13 -15.18
CA LEU A 98 13.05 3.70 -15.04
C LEU A 98 12.68 3.07 -16.39
N ALA A 99 11.95 3.79 -17.25
CA ALA A 99 11.64 3.33 -18.59
C ALA A 99 12.92 3.13 -19.42
N GLU A 100 13.85 4.08 -19.38
CA GLU A 100 15.16 3.96 -20.05
C GLU A 100 16.00 2.82 -19.47
N ALA A 101 15.98 2.64 -18.14
CA ALA A 101 16.68 1.53 -17.49
C ALA A 101 16.16 0.17 -17.98
N LEU A 102 14.83 0.00 -18.05
CA LEU A 102 14.17 -1.21 -18.50
C LEU A 102 14.37 -1.48 -20.00
N ASP A 103 14.30 -0.46 -20.84
CA ASP A 103 14.58 -0.58 -22.28
C ASP A 103 15.99 -1.12 -22.52
N GLY A 104 16.98 -0.57 -21.80
CA GLY A 104 18.36 -1.08 -21.80
C GLY A 104 18.53 -2.51 -21.28
N MET A 105 17.52 -3.05 -20.58
CA MET A 105 17.46 -4.44 -20.11
C MET A 105 16.58 -5.34 -21.01
N GLY A 106 15.93 -4.78 -22.03
CA GLY A 106 15.05 -5.49 -22.96
C GLY A 106 13.60 -5.63 -22.50
N PHE A 107 13.12 -4.78 -21.59
CA PHE A 107 11.75 -4.78 -21.07
C PHE A 107 11.02 -3.46 -21.38
N SER A 108 9.70 -3.52 -21.56
CA SER A 108 8.84 -2.33 -21.61
C SER A 108 8.21 -2.06 -20.24
N LEU A 109 8.34 -0.83 -19.76
CA LEU A 109 7.71 -0.40 -18.51
C LEU A 109 6.17 -0.51 -18.58
N GLU A 110 5.58 -0.14 -19.71
CA GLU A 110 4.13 -0.18 -19.93
C GLU A 110 3.60 -1.62 -19.87
N GLN A 111 4.33 -2.58 -20.45
CA GLN A 111 3.97 -4.00 -20.37
C GLN A 111 4.00 -4.48 -18.92
N LEU A 112 5.07 -4.18 -18.17
CA LEU A 112 5.15 -4.58 -16.76
C LEU A 112 4.06 -3.91 -15.90
N ILE A 113 3.77 -2.63 -16.09
CA ILE A 113 2.67 -1.93 -15.38
C ILE A 113 1.31 -2.58 -15.71
N SER A 114 1.14 -3.14 -16.92
CA SER A 114 -0.12 -3.76 -17.31
C SER A 114 -0.43 -5.04 -16.52
N GLU A 115 0.59 -5.69 -15.97
CA GLU A 115 0.50 -6.86 -15.09
C GLU A 115 0.17 -6.49 -13.63
N GLU A 116 0.16 -5.20 -13.26
CA GLU A 116 -0.18 -4.76 -11.90
C GLU A 116 -1.68 -4.92 -11.64
N ASP A 117 -2.00 -5.75 -10.64
CA ASP A 117 -3.35 -5.90 -10.12
C ASP A 117 -3.82 -4.61 -9.44
N GLU A 118 -5.03 -4.18 -9.78
CA GLU A 118 -5.65 -3.04 -9.12
C GLU A 118 -6.41 -3.52 -7.88
N PRO A 119 -6.01 -3.10 -6.67
CA PRO A 119 -6.71 -3.52 -5.46
C PRO A 119 -8.14 -2.97 -5.46
N GLY A 120 -9.14 -3.85 -5.57
CA GLY A 120 -10.56 -3.52 -5.55
C GLY A 120 -11.09 -3.06 -4.19
N LEU A 121 -10.37 -2.19 -3.48
CA LEU A 121 -10.71 -1.71 -2.12
C LEU A 121 -11.82 -0.65 -2.12
N GLY A 122 -12.70 -0.65 -3.11
CA GLY A 122 -13.85 0.24 -3.21
C GLY A 122 -14.70 -0.10 -4.44
N ASN A 123 -15.89 0.50 -4.52
CA ASN A 123 -16.89 0.12 -5.54
C ASN A 123 -17.07 1.17 -6.63
N GLY A 124 -16.69 2.42 -6.37
CA GLY A 124 -16.86 3.50 -7.34
C GLY A 124 -16.47 4.87 -6.82
N GLY A 125 -17.31 5.88 -7.09
CA GLY A 125 -16.97 7.29 -6.88
C GLY A 125 -16.51 7.65 -5.46
N LEU A 126 -17.09 7.03 -4.42
CA LEU A 126 -16.70 7.29 -3.03
C LEU A 126 -15.26 6.85 -2.76
N GLY A 127 -14.92 5.61 -3.11
CA GLY A 127 -13.56 5.08 -2.98
C GLY A 127 -12.55 5.85 -3.81
N ARG A 128 -12.91 6.27 -5.02
CA ARG A 128 -12.00 7.05 -5.88
C ARG A 128 -11.78 8.47 -5.36
N LEU A 129 -12.83 9.11 -4.84
CA LEU A 129 -12.71 10.42 -4.18
C LEU A 129 -11.77 10.35 -2.98
N ALA A 130 -11.89 9.32 -2.14
CA ALA A 130 -11.00 9.10 -1.00
C ALA A 130 -9.53 8.97 -1.44
N ALA A 131 -9.26 8.20 -2.50
CA ALA A 131 -7.91 8.06 -3.05
C ALA A 131 -7.37 9.40 -3.57
N CYS A 132 -8.13 10.14 -4.37
CA CYS A 132 -7.73 11.45 -4.89
C CYS A 132 -7.50 12.49 -3.79
N PHE A 133 -8.26 12.44 -2.69
CA PHE A 133 -8.02 13.30 -1.52
C PHE A 133 -6.69 12.99 -0.84
N LEU A 134 -6.33 11.72 -0.68
CA LEU A 134 -5.03 11.37 -0.08
C LEU A 134 -3.86 11.87 -0.92
N ASP A 135 -3.93 11.71 -2.24
CA ASP A 135 -2.94 12.25 -3.17
C ASP A 135 -2.85 13.78 -3.07
N SER A 136 -3.99 14.48 -3.14
CA SER A 136 -4.04 15.95 -3.03
C SER A 136 -3.48 16.46 -1.71
N LEU A 137 -3.79 15.79 -0.59
CA LEU A 137 -3.26 16.14 0.73
C LEU A 137 -1.74 15.94 0.79
N ALA A 138 -1.20 14.90 0.15
CA ALA A 138 0.25 14.67 0.08
C ALA A 138 0.94 15.73 -0.78
N THR A 139 0.39 16.03 -1.96
CA THR A 139 0.87 17.07 -2.88
C THR A 139 0.89 18.45 -2.22
N LEU A 140 -0.14 18.79 -1.44
CA LEU A 140 -0.20 20.06 -0.69
C LEU A 140 0.67 20.07 0.58
N GLY A 141 1.38 18.99 0.89
CA GLY A 141 2.20 18.88 2.10
C GLY A 141 1.39 18.91 3.40
N LEU A 142 0.09 18.60 3.34
CA LEU A 142 -0.78 18.61 4.50
C LEU A 142 -0.62 17.29 5.30
N PRO A 143 -0.38 17.36 6.63
CA PRO A 143 -0.17 16.18 7.46
C PRO A 143 -1.47 15.38 7.59
N ALA A 144 -1.61 14.33 6.76
CA ALA A 144 -2.80 13.53 6.69
C ALA A 144 -2.53 12.02 6.78
N ARG A 145 -3.53 11.28 7.23
CA ARG A 145 -3.54 9.82 7.19
C ARG A 145 -4.92 9.30 6.80
N GLY A 146 -4.94 8.44 5.79
CA GLY A 146 -6.11 7.62 5.47
C GLY A 146 -6.20 6.43 6.40
N TYR A 147 -7.41 6.07 6.80
CA TYR A 147 -7.69 4.84 7.55
C TYR A 147 -8.82 4.08 6.88
N GLY A 148 -8.57 2.80 6.59
CA GLY A 148 -9.55 1.89 6.00
C GLY A 148 -9.33 0.45 6.40
N ILE A 149 -9.96 -0.47 5.67
CA ILE A 149 -9.88 -1.92 5.89
C ILE A 149 -9.03 -2.55 4.79
N ARG A 150 -8.18 -3.50 5.16
CA ARG A 150 -7.41 -4.31 4.22
C ARG A 150 -8.26 -5.52 3.84
N TYR A 151 -9.14 -5.35 2.85
CA TYR A 151 -9.95 -6.46 2.35
C TYR A 151 -9.05 -7.49 1.65
N GLU A 152 -9.24 -8.76 2.02
CA GLU A 152 -8.52 -9.87 1.37
C GLU A 152 -9.00 -10.07 -0.06
N TYR A 153 -10.30 -9.92 -0.28
CA TYR A 153 -10.93 -9.87 -1.59
C TYR A 153 -11.49 -8.47 -1.82
N GLY A 154 -11.15 -7.88 -2.97
CA GLY A 154 -11.73 -6.61 -3.41
C GLY A 154 -13.19 -6.75 -3.87
N MET A 155 -13.66 -5.76 -4.63
CA MET A 155 -14.89 -5.91 -5.41
C MET A 155 -14.75 -7.08 -6.39
N PHE A 156 -15.83 -7.80 -6.65
CA PHE A 156 -15.80 -8.96 -7.55
C PHE A 156 -15.24 -8.62 -8.93
N LYS A 157 -14.53 -9.57 -9.54
CA LYS A 157 -14.11 -9.50 -10.94
C LYS A 157 -15.30 -9.88 -11.82
N GLN A 158 -15.70 -8.95 -12.70
CA GLN A 158 -16.82 -9.16 -13.61
C GLN A 158 -16.37 -9.96 -14.83
N ASN A 159 -17.02 -11.09 -15.08
CA ASN A 159 -16.87 -11.89 -16.29
C ASN A 159 -18.19 -11.89 -17.08
N ILE A 160 -18.11 -11.99 -18.41
CA ILE A 160 -19.30 -12.14 -19.26
C ILE A 160 -19.33 -13.55 -19.81
N VAL A 161 -20.30 -14.37 -19.36
CA VAL A 161 -20.49 -15.76 -19.79
C VAL A 161 -21.86 -15.88 -20.43
N ASN A 162 -21.90 -16.28 -21.71
CA ASN A 162 -23.15 -16.40 -22.48
C ASN A 162 -24.02 -15.11 -22.46
N GLY A 163 -23.37 -13.94 -22.50
CA GLY A 163 -24.05 -12.64 -22.47
C GLY A 163 -24.58 -12.20 -21.10
N GLN A 164 -24.24 -12.90 -20.01
CA GLN A 164 -24.65 -12.58 -18.66
C GLN A 164 -23.45 -12.33 -17.75
N GLN A 165 -23.65 -11.51 -16.70
CA GLN A 165 -22.64 -11.28 -15.67
C GLN A 165 -22.42 -12.55 -14.85
N ALA A 166 -21.15 -12.93 -14.69
CA ALA A 166 -20.67 -13.91 -13.74
C ALA A 166 -19.58 -13.28 -12.86
N GLU A 167 -19.59 -13.60 -11.58
CA GLU A 167 -18.75 -12.96 -10.57
C GLU A 167 -17.69 -13.96 -10.09
N SER A 168 -16.43 -13.51 -10.03
CA SER A 168 -15.36 -14.26 -9.38
C SER A 168 -14.66 -13.41 -8.34
N PRO A 169 -14.06 -14.01 -7.29
CA PRO A 169 -13.28 -13.25 -6.31
C PRO A 169 -12.14 -12.48 -6.96
N ASP A 170 -11.89 -11.26 -6.47
CA ASP A 170 -10.69 -10.48 -6.80
C ASP A 170 -9.60 -10.77 -5.76
N ASN A 171 -8.68 -11.68 -6.10
CA ASN A 171 -7.59 -12.14 -5.24
C ASN A 171 -6.31 -11.32 -5.45
N TRP A 172 -6.40 -9.99 -5.40
CA TRP A 172 -5.29 -9.06 -5.64
C TRP A 172 -4.07 -9.23 -4.71
N LEU A 173 -4.17 -10.06 -3.68
CA LEU A 173 -3.09 -10.40 -2.74
C LEU A 173 -2.40 -11.73 -3.04
N GLU A 174 -2.81 -12.45 -4.08
CA GLU A 174 -2.31 -13.80 -4.40
C GLU A 174 -0.79 -13.86 -4.48
N TYR A 175 -0.20 -12.87 -5.15
CA TYR A 175 1.24 -12.75 -5.35
C TYR A 175 1.92 -11.84 -4.32
N GLY A 176 1.20 -11.48 -3.26
CA GLY A 176 1.60 -10.47 -2.28
C GLY A 176 1.36 -9.04 -2.78
N ASN A 177 1.78 -8.06 -1.99
CA ASN A 177 1.68 -6.65 -2.32
C ASN A 177 2.99 -5.95 -1.97
N ALA A 178 3.73 -5.50 -2.98
CA ALA A 178 5.00 -4.81 -2.76
C ALA A 178 4.82 -3.50 -1.96
N TRP A 179 3.66 -2.86 -2.04
CA TRP A 179 3.43 -1.51 -1.52
C TRP A 179 3.12 -1.42 -0.02
N GLU A 180 2.85 -2.53 0.64
CA GLU A 180 2.45 -2.54 2.05
C GLU A 180 3.60 -2.78 3.03
N PHE A 181 3.54 -2.09 4.17
CA PHE A 181 4.41 -2.27 5.32
C PHE A 181 3.59 -2.81 6.49
N PRO A 182 3.73 -4.11 6.82
CA PRO A 182 3.12 -4.67 8.01
C PRO A 182 3.65 -3.96 9.27
N ARG A 183 2.74 -3.57 10.18
CA ARG A 183 3.09 -2.93 11.46
C ARG A 183 2.80 -3.86 12.62
N HIS A 184 3.71 -4.81 12.84
CA HIS A 184 3.55 -5.84 13.89
C HIS A 184 3.38 -5.26 15.31
N ASN A 185 3.93 -4.08 15.56
CA ASN A 185 3.80 -3.36 16.83
C ASN A 185 2.53 -2.50 16.95
N VAL A 186 1.76 -2.37 15.87
CA VAL A 186 0.50 -1.60 15.85
C VAL A 186 -0.65 -2.58 15.68
N ARG A 187 -1.11 -3.09 16.82
CA ARG A 187 -2.23 -4.01 16.92
C ARG A 187 -3.17 -3.52 18.00
N HIS A 188 -4.47 -3.51 17.72
CA HIS A 188 -5.49 -3.11 18.69
C HIS A 188 -6.56 -4.18 18.83
N LYS A 189 -7.05 -4.35 20.05
CA LYS A 189 -8.20 -5.20 20.34
C LYS A 189 -9.47 -4.46 19.95
N VAL A 190 -10.32 -5.13 19.18
CA VAL A 190 -11.66 -4.67 18.82
C VAL A 190 -12.65 -5.66 19.43
N PHE A 191 -13.63 -5.14 20.15
CA PHE A 191 -14.58 -5.95 20.90
C PHE A 191 -15.93 -5.98 20.18
N PHE A 192 -16.62 -7.12 20.23
CA PHE A 192 -17.96 -7.30 19.67
C PHE A 192 -18.86 -8.07 20.65
N GLY A 193 -20.18 -7.95 20.47
CA GLY A 193 -21.16 -8.64 21.30
C GLY A 193 -21.13 -8.21 22.76
N GLY A 194 -21.24 -9.18 23.68
CA GLY A 194 -21.24 -8.96 25.12
C GLY A 194 -22.48 -8.23 25.65
N ARG A 195 -22.34 -7.66 26.85
CA ARG A 195 -23.41 -6.91 27.54
C ARG A 195 -22.88 -5.73 28.33
N ILE A 196 -23.75 -4.76 28.60
CA ILE A 196 -23.45 -3.64 29.49
C ILE A 196 -23.89 -3.99 30.91
N GLN A 197 -23.00 -3.80 31.88
CA GLN A 197 -23.28 -3.86 33.31
C GLN A 197 -23.08 -2.48 33.91
N ILE A 198 -24.10 -1.97 34.61
CA ILE A 198 -24.07 -0.65 35.22
C ILE A 198 -23.89 -0.81 36.73
N GLU A 199 -22.85 -0.21 37.28
CA GLU A 199 -22.55 -0.19 38.72
C GLU A 199 -22.46 1.27 39.19
N GLY A 200 -23.55 1.76 39.80
CA GLY A 200 -23.69 3.17 40.13
C GLY A 200 -23.65 4.04 38.87
N ASN A 201 -22.61 4.87 38.75
CA ASN A 201 -22.39 5.78 37.61
C ASN A 201 -21.37 5.25 36.58
N VAL A 202 -20.90 4.01 36.73
CA VAL A 202 -19.91 3.40 35.81
C VAL A 202 -20.59 2.33 34.97
N SER A 203 -20.33 2.35 33.66
CA SER A 203 -20.79 1.33 32.72
C SER A 203 -19.61 0.47 32.28
N HIS A 204 -19.74 -0.84 32.45
CA HIS A 204 -18.76 -1.84 32.01
C HIS A 204 -19.29 -2.59 30.80
N TRP A 205 -18.47 -2.76 29.76
CA TRP A 205 -18.75 -3.64 28.63
C TRP A 205 -18.05 -4.97 28.86
N LEU A 206 -18.83 -6.00 29.15
CA LEU A 206 -18.36 -7.31 29.60
C LEU A 206 -18.76 -8.41 28.62
N GLU A 207 -18.13 -9.58 28.75
CA GLU A 207 -18.47 -10.80 27.99
C GLU A 207 -18.35 -10.62 26.46
N THR A 208 -17.41 -9.78 26.03
CA THR A 208 -17.15 -9.46 24.62
C THR A 208 -16.33 -10.53 23.91
N GLU A 209 -16.56 -10.67 22.60
CA GLU A 209 -15.64 -11.37 21.70
C GLU A 209 -14.53 -10.41 21.25
N GLU A 210 -13.29 -10.90 21.14
CA GLU A 210 -12.11 -10.10 20.82
C GLU A 210 -11.55 -10.45 19.43
N ILE A 211 -11.34 -9.43 18.61
CA ILE A 211 -10.64 -9.52 17.33
C ILE A 211 -9.44 -8.57 17.35
N LEU A 212 -8.32 -8.99 16.74
CA LEU A 212 -7.14 -8.15 16.60
C LEU A 212 -7.17 -7.41 15.27
N ALA A 213 -7.18 -6.08 15.32
CA ALA A 213 -6.91 -5.21 14.18
C ALA A 213 -5.40 -5.04 14.01
N CYS A 214 -4.85 -5.56 12.92
CA CYS A 214 -3.42 -5.48 12.57
C CYS A 214 -3.21 -4.42 11.47
N ALA A 215 -2.32 -3.46 11.69
CA ALA A 215 -2.08 -2.38 10.73
C ALA A 215 -1.13 -2.77 9.59
N TYR A 216 -1.48 -2.29 8.40
CA TYR A 216 -0.67 -2.29 7.19
C TYR A 216 -0.61 -0.85 6.66
N ASP A 217 0.59 -0.30 6.50
CA ASP A 217 0.78 1.05 5.98
C ASP A 217 1.17 1.02 4.49
N GLN A 218 0.62 1.94 3.71
CA GLN A 218 1.05 2.24 2.34
C GLN A 218 1.47 3.72 2.25
N ILE A 219 2.50 4.00 1.46
CA ILE A 219 3.01 5.36 1.26
C ILE A 219 2.16 6.05 0.20
N ILE A 220 1.74 7.28 0.47
CA ILE A 220 1.07 8.14 -0.50
C ILE A 220 2.03 9.28 -0.87
N PRO A 221 2.75 9.20 -2.00
CA PRO A 221 3.67 10.25 -2.41
C PRO A 221 2.91 11.45 -2.97
N GLY A 222 3.31 12.67 -2.62
CA GLY A 222 2.80 13.88 -3.26
C GLY A 222 3.54 14.20 -4.56
N TYR A 223 2.87 14.87 -5.49
CA TYR A 223 3.46 15.32 -6.75
C TYR A 223 4.38 16.52 -6.56
N ASP A 224 5.56 16.49 -7.18
CA ASP A 224 6.57 17.57 -7.16
C ASP A 224 6.91 18.07 -5.74
N THR A 225 6.97 17.14 -4.79
CA THR A 225 7.26 17.42 -3.39
C THR A 225 7.95 16.23 -2.71
N ASP A 226 8.68 16.53 -1.64
CA ASP A 226 9.22 15.51 -0.72
C ASP A 226 8.16 15.01 0.27
N ALA A 227 7.00 15.67 0.32
CA ALA A 227 5.93 15.33 1.22
C ALA A 227 5.27 14.00 0.84
N THR A 228 5.00 13.19 1.86
CA THR A 228 4.27 11.93 1.71
C THR A 228 3.28 11.78 2.86
N ASN A 229 2.14 11.18 2.59
CA ASN A 229 1.18 10.76 3.59
C ASN A 229 1.15 9.23 3.74
N THR A 230 0.25 8.74 4.58
CA THR A 230 0.10 7.30 4.86
C THR A 230 -1.35 6.90 4.69
N LEU A 231 -1.60 5.81 3.98
CA LEU A 231 -2.84 5.05 4.06
C LEU A 231 -2.60 3.88 5.01
N ARG A 232 -3.36 3.79 6.10
CA ARG A 232 -3.33 2.67 7.03
C ARG A 232 -4.57 1.81 6.85
N LEU A 233 -4.36 0.55 6.47
CA LEU A 233 -5.41 -0.43 6.32
C LEU A 233 -5.35 -1.45 7.46
N TRP A 234 -6.50 -1.80 8.02
CA TRP A 234 -6.61 -2.76 9.11
C TRP A 234 -7.02 -4.13 8.59
N SER A 235 -6.24 -5.16 8.92
CA SER A 235 -6.58 -6.56 8.71
C SER A 235 -7.06 -7.18 10.02
N ALA A 236 -8.19 -7.87 9.99
CA ALA A 236 -8.69 -8.62 11.13
C ALA A 236 -7.91 -9.94 11.29
N ARG A 237 -7.54 -10.28 12.52
CA ARG A 237 -6.99 -11.58 12.89
C ARG A 237 -7.65 -12.08 14.16
N ALA A 238 -7.78 -13.40 14.30
CA ALA A 238 -8.17 -14.00 15.56
C ALA A 238 -7.19 -13.57 16.67
N SER A 239 -7.71 -13.41 17.89
CA SER A 239 -6.87 -13.33 19.08
C SER A 239 -6.07 -14.64 19.22
N ASN A 240 -4.97 -14.63 19.96
CA ASN A 240 -4.05 -15.77 20.08
C ASN A 240 -4.67 -17.01 20.78
N GLU A 241 -5.98 -17.03 21.02
CA GLU A 241 -6.71 -18.07 21.73
C GLU A 241 -7.49 -18.94 20.74
N ILE A 242 -7.12 -20.22 20.67
CA ILE A 242 -7.94 -21.24 20.01
C ILE A 242 -9.01 -21.65 21.01
N ASN A 243 -10.28 -21.37 20.72
CA ASN A 243 -11.40 -21.76 21.58
C ASN A 243 -12.13 -22.99 21.01
N LEU A 244 -11.82 -24.18 21.54
CA LEU A 244 -12.43 -25.45 21.13
C LEU A 244 -13.74 -25.78 21.87
N GLY A 245 -14.16 -24.97 22.83
CA GLY A 245 -15.32 -25.26 23.71
C GLY A 245 -16.68 -24.84 23.16
N LYS A 246 -16.74 -24.26 21.95
CA LYS A 246 -17.96 -23.82 21.26
C LYS A 246 -18.33 -24.69 20.04
N ILE A 247 -17.74 -25.89 19.88
CA ILE A 247 -18.07 -26.87 18.82
C ILE A 247 -19.18 -27.80 19.31
#